data_AF-A0A091C3Q7-F1
#
_entry.id   AF-A0A091C3Q7-F1
#
_cell.length_a   1.000
_cell.length_b   1.000
_cell.length_c   1.000
_cell.angle_alpha   90.00
_cell.angle_beta   90.00
_cell.angle_gamma   90.00
#
_symmetry.space_group_name_H-M   'P 1'
#
loop_
_entity.id
_entity.type
_entity.pdbx_description
1 polymer ?
#
loop_
_entity_poly.entity_id
_entity_poly.type
_entity_poly.pdbx_seq_one_letter_code
_entity_poly.pdbx_strand_id
1 'polypeptide(L)'
;MGIWTIAQILSFAVIICLMALFSRASSLFRQSLLLQVIFSICAGFLYGFIMACVDVTIYGIPQFWPYYLSGFSFDFLHAIGNGGFYLILSPIFRRLFLKIIKKEGHVT
;
A
#
# COMPACT_ATOMS: atom_id res chain seq x y z
N MET A 1 -19.78 -7.28 -3.00
CA MET A 1 -18.60 -6.67 -3.64
C MET A 1 -19.06 -6.11 -4.98
N GLY A 2 -18.84 -4.82 -5.24
CA GLY A 2 -19.35 -4.15 -6.44
C GLY A 2 -18.36 -4.12 -7.60
N ILE A 3 -18.67 -3.39 -8.66
CA ILE A 3 -17.79 -3.29 -9.84
C ILE A 3 -16.45 -2.60 -9.50
N TRP A 4 -16.45 -1.71 -8.51
CA TRP A 4 -15.27 -1.02 -7.99
C TRP A 4 -14.19 -1.97 -7.46
N THR A 5 -14.53 -3.22 -7.12
CA THR A 5 -13.56 -4.22 -6.62
C THR A 5 -12.46 -4.53 -7.65
N ILE A 6 -12.74 -4.38 -8.95
CA ILE A 6 -11.75 -4.56 -10.02
C ILE A 6 -10.62 -3.54 -9.87
N ALA A 7 -10.98 -2.27 -9.63
CA ALA A 7 -10.02 -1.19 -9.40
C ALA A 7 -9.19 -1.45 -8.13
N GLN A 8 -9.81 -2.00 -7.09
CA GLN A 8 -9.11 -2.33 -5.84
C GLN A 8 -8.07 -3.43 -6.04
N ILE A 9 -8.43 -4.51 -6.73
CA ILE A 9 -7.51 -5.62 -7.03
C ILE A 9 -6.32 -5.11 -7.83
N LEU A 10 -6.57 -4.30 -8.87
CA LEU A 10 -5.51 -3.71 -9.68
C LEU A 10 -4.60 -2.81 -8.84
N SER A 11 -5.18 -1.93 -8.02
CA SER A 11 -4.43 -1.01 -7.17
C SER A 11 -3.52 -1.75 -6.19
N PHE A 12 -4.04 -2.77 -5.50
CA PHE A 12 -3.24 -3.58 -4.58
C PHE A 12 -2.16 -4.38 -5.31
N ALA A 13 -2.45 -4.95 -6.48
CA ALA A 13 -1.46 -5.67 -7.27
C ALA A 13 -0.28 -4.75 -7.66
N VAL A 14 -0.56 -3.54 -8.12
CA VAL A 14 0.47 -2.55 -8.46
C VAL A 14 1.31 -2.19 -7.23
N ILE A 15 0.67 -1.90 -6.09
CA ILE A 15 1.37 -1.52 -4.85
C ILE A 15 2.28 -2.65 -4.36
N ILE A 16 1.79 -3.90 -4.35
CA ILE A 16 2.57 -5.07 -3.93
C ILE A 16 3.77 -5.28 -4.88
N CYS A 17 3.56 -5.16 -6.18
CA CYS A 17 4.64 -5.27 -7.18
C CYS A 17 5.71 -4.19 -6.97
N LEU A 18 5.32 -2.94 -6.73
CA LEU A 18 6.26 -1.85 -6.44
C LEU A 18 7.03 -2.09 -5.14
N MET A 19 6.34 -2.53 -4.08
CA MET A 19 6.97 -2.86 -2.80
C MET A 19 8.01 -3.98 -2.97
N ALA A 20 7.67 -5.02 -3.73
CA ALA A 20 8.58 -6.12 -4.04
C ALA A 20 9.78 -5.65 -4.87
N LEU A 21 9.55 -4.79 -5.86
CA LEU A 21 10.60 -4.22 -6.70
C LEU A 21 11.58 -3.39 -5.86
N PHE A 22 11.11 -2.46 -5.03
CA PHE A 22 11.97 -1.65 -4.17
C PHE A 22 12.73 -2.48 -3.14
N SER A 23 12.08 -3.48 -2.56
CA SER A 23 12.71 -4.40 -1.60
C SER A 23 13.79 -5.27 -2.25
N ARG A 24 13.66 -5.61 -3.53
CA ARG A 24 14.68 -6.36 -4.29
C ARG A 24 15.81 -5.46 -4.78
N ALA A 25 15.49 -4.25 -5.25
CA ALA A 25 16.44 -3.33 -5.86
C ALA A 25 17.38 -2.68 -4.83
N SER A 26 16.90 -2.43 -3.59
CA SER A 26 17.67 -1.69 -2.59
C SER A 26 17.68 -2.38 -1.24
N SER A 27 18.89 -2.78 -0.80
CA SER A 27 19.09 -3.27 0.56
C SER A 27 18.85 -2.17 1.62
N LEU A 28 19.10 -0.90 1.26
CA LEU A 28 18.83 0.24 2.14
C LEU A 28 17.33 0.40 2.41
N PHE A 29 16.49 0.19 1.39
CA PHE A 29 15.04 0.22 1.55
C PHE A 29 14.55 -0.84 2.54
N ARG A 30 15.13 -2.05 2.52
CA ARG A 30 14.79 -3.12 3.47
C ARG A 30 15.18 -2.82 4.91
N GLN A 31 16.25 -2.06 5.12
CA GLN A 31 16.78 -1.75 6.45
C GLN A 31 16.16 -0.50 7.07
N SER A 32 15.73 0.46 6.25
CA SER A 32 15.18 1.73 6.71
C SER A 32 13.67 1.67 6.89
N LEU A 33 13.21 1.66 8.15
CA LEU A 33 11.79 1.79 8.49
C LEU A 33 11.18 3.07 7.92
N LEU A 34 11.92 4.18 7.96
CA LEU A 34 11.45 5.48 7.49
C LEU A 34 11.12 5.45 5.99
N LEU A 35 11.98 4.83 5.17
CA LEU A 35 11.73 4.69 3.73
C LEU A 35 10.48 3.85 3.45
N GLN A 36 10.26 2.79 4.23
CA GLN A 36 9.08 1.93 4.09
C GLN A 36 7.80 2.65 4.52
N VAL A 37 7.85 3.48 5.57
CA VAL A 37 6.73 4.31 6.02
C VAL A 37 6.39 5.36 4.95
N ILE A 38 7.38 6.08 4.42
CA ILE A 38 7.17 7.05 3.33
C ILE A 38 6.54 6.36 2.12
N PHE A 39 7.06 5.18 1.72
CA PHE A 39 6.48 4.39 0.65
C PHE A 39 5.03 4.01 0.94
N SER A 40 4.70 3.61 2.18
CA SER A 40 3.35 3.23 2.57
C SER A 40 2.35 4.40 2.49
N ILE A 41 2.79 5.62 2.83
CA ILE A 41 2.00 6.84 2.67
C ILE A 41 1.79 7.12 1.16
N CYS A 42 2.85 7.10 0.36
CA CYS A 42 2.76 7.29 -1.09
C CYS A 42 1.86 6.24 -1.76
N ALA A 43 1.88 4.99 -1.28
CA ALA A 43 1.04 3.92 -1.77
C ALA A 43 -0.46 4.18 -1.51
N GLY A 44 -0.82 4.88 -0.42
CA GLY A 44 -2.19 5.30 -0.17
C GLY A 44 -2.72 6.29 -1.21
N PHE A 45 -1.91 7.28 -1.60
CA PHE A 45 -2.27 8.18 -2.70
C PHE A 45 -2.28 7.47 -4.06
N LEU A 46 -1.32 6.58 -4.30
CA LEU A 46 -1.28 5.80 -5.54
C LEU A 46 -2.53 4.90 -5.68
N TYR A 47 -3.00 4.32 -4.58
CA TYR A 47 -4.25 3.57 -4.54
C TYR A 47 -5.43 4.43 -5.01
N GLY A 48 -5.63 5.59 -4.38
CA GLY A 48 -6.71 6.52 -4.73
C GLY A 48 -6.65 7.00 -6.18
N PHE A 49 -5.43 7.27 -6.67
CA PHE A 49 -5.21 7.65 -8.06
C PHE A 49 -5.59 6.54 -9.05
N ILE A 50 -5.17 5.29 -8.82
CA ILE A 50 -5.53 4.15 -9.68
C ILE A 50 -7.04 3.90 -9.63
N MET A 51 -7.64 3.96 -8.44
CA MET A 51 -9.10 3.88 -8.26
C MET A 51 -9.81 4.91 -9.14
N ALA A 52 -9.39 6.18 -9.07
CA ALA A 52 -9.99 7.24 -9.87
C ALA A 52 -9.85 7.02 -11.39
N CYS A 53 -8.69 6.57 -11.87
CA CYS A 53 -8.48 6.28 -13.28
C CYS A 53 -9.41 5.16 -13.79
N VAL A 54 -9.58 4.11 -13.00
CA VAL A 54 -10.42 2.96 -13.37
C VAL A 54 -11.89 3.33 -13.26
N ASP A 55 -12.31 3.99 -12.18
CA ASP A 55 -13.70 4.34 -11.94
C ASP A 55 -14.22 5.32 -12.99
N VAL A 56 -13.44 6.33 -13.38
CA VAL A 56 -13.82 7.26 -14.46
C VAL A 56 -14.09 6.51 -15.77
N THR A 57 -13.33 5.44 -16.04
CA THR A 57 -13.51 4.58 -17.22
C THR A 57 -14.73 3.67 -17.09
N ILE A 58 -14.92 3.03 -15.94
CA ILE A 58 -16.02 2.08 -15.69
C ILE A 58 -17.37 2.79 -15.65
N TYR A 59 -17.45 3.95 -15.00
CA TYR A 59 -18.69 4.71 -14.81
C TYR A 59 -18.94 5.76 -15.90
N GLY A 60 -18.03 5.92 -16.87
CA GLY A 60 -18.18 6.86 -17.98
C GLY A 60 -18.19 8.32 -17.54
N ILE A 61 -17.41 8.67 -16.52
CA ILE A 61 -17.37 10.04 -15.98
C ILE A 61 -16.55 10.92 -16.94
N PRO A 62 -17.07 12.07 -17.40
CA PRO A 62 -16.41 12.84 -18.45
C PRO A 62 -15.19 13.65 -17.98
N GLN A 63 -15.06 13.89 -16.67
CA GLN A 63 -14.04 14.79 -16.11
C GLN A 63 -13.29 14.11 -14.96
N PHE A 64 -12.02 13.77 -15.19
CA PHE A 64 -11.17 13.07 -14.23
C PHE A 64 -10.86 13.92 -12.98
N TRP A 65 -10.38 15.15 -13.18
CA TRP A 65 -9.87 15.97 -12.07
C TRP A 65 -10.91 16.29 -10.99
N PRO A 66 -12.16 16.72 -11.32
CA PRO A 66 -13.17 16.95 -10.31
C PRO A 66 -13.53 15.68 -9.53
N TYR A 67 -13.55 14.54 -10.20
CA TYR A 67 -13.82 13.25 -9.57
C TYR A 67 -12.70 12.86 -8.59
N TYR A 68 -11.45 12.88 -9.03
CA TYR A 68 -10.30 12.58 -8.18
C TYR A 68 -10.20 13.53 -6.97
N LEU A 69 -10.38 14.84 -7.19
CA LEU A 69 -10.32 15.84 -6.12
C LEU A 69 -11.44 15.66 -5.09
N SER A 70 -12.61 15.16 -5.49
CA SER A 70 -13.69 14.85 -4.53
C SER A 70 -13.32 13.74 -3.54
N GLY A 71 -12.49 12.79 -3.97
CA GLY A 71 -11.98 11.68 -3.17
C GLY A 71 -10.70 12.00 -2.38
N PHE A 72 -10.05 13.13 -2.65
CA PHE A 72 -8.71 13.43 -2.14
C PHE A 72 -8.60 13.43 -0.60
N SER A 73 -9.66 13.86 0.10
CA SER A 73 -9.69 13.80 1.57
C SER A 73 -9.65 12.37 2.10
N PHE A 74 -10.32 11.43 1.43
CA PHE A 74 -10.28 10.02 1.76
C PHE A 74 -8.91 9.42 1.44
N ASP A 75 -8.31 9.77 0.30
CA ASP A 75 -6.97 9.33 -0.06
C ASP A 75 -5.92 9.80 0.95
N PHE A 76 -6.06 11.05 1.42
CA PHE A 76 -5.18 11.62 2.44
C PHE A 76 -5.30 10.87 3.78
N LEU A 77 -6.53 10.61 4.24
CA LEU A 77 -6.78 9.82 5.45
C LEU A 77 -6.25 8.39 5.32
N HIS A 78 -6.44 7.77 4.15
CA HIS A 78 -5.92 6.43 3.86
C HIS A 78 -4.39 6.40 3.87
N ALA A 79 -3.74 7.40 3.24
CA ALA A 79 -2.28 7.51 3.22
C ALA A 79 -1.69 7.67 4.64
N ILE A 80 -2.30 8.53 5.47
CA ILE A 80 -1.89 8.68 6.88
C ILE A 80 -2.10 7.38 7.65
N GLY A 81 -3.27 6.74 7.48
CA GLY A 81 -3.58 5.46 8.10
C GLY A 81 -2.53 4.40 7.75
N ASN A 82 -2.20 4.28 6.47
CA ASN A 82 -1.15 3.36 5.99
C ASN A 82 0.19 3.63 6.67
N GLY A 83 0.66 4.88 6.67
CA GLY A 83 1.91 5.25 7.33
C GLY A 83 1.90 4.93 8.84
N GLY A 84 0.82 5.26 9.54
CA GLY A 84 0.65 5.00 10.97
C GLY A 84 0.63 3.51 11.30
N PHE A 85 -0.18 2.73 10.57
CA PHE A 85 -0.22 1.28 10.74
C PHE A 85 1.12 0.63 10.40
N TYR A 86 1.82 1.07 9.35
CA TYR A 86 3.12 0.52 9.01
C TYR A 86 4.15 0.77 10.12
N LEU A 87 4.17 1.98 10.67
CA LEU A 87 5.07 2.37 11.76
C LEU A 87 4.85 1.50 13.02
N ILE A 88 3.60 1.24 13.38
CA ILE A 88 3.24 0.46 14.57
C ILE A 88 3.45 -1.05 14.32
N LEU A 89 2.98 -1.56 13.19
CA LEU A 89 2.93 -2.99 12.92
C LEU A 89 4.26 -3.59 12.47
N SER A 90 5.08 -2.85 11.71
CA SER A 90 6.37 -3.34 11.22
C SER A 90 7.28 -3.91 12.32
N PRO A 91 7.55 -3.20 13.45
CA PRO A 91 8.38 -3.76 14.52
C PRO A 91 7.73 -4.95 15.23
N ILE A 92 6.40 -4.99 15.35
CA ILE A 92 5.66 -6.10 15.98
C ILE A 92 5.81 -7.35 15.12
N PHE A 93 5.54 -7.24 13.82
CA PHE A 93 5.67 -8.34 12.88
C PHE A 93 7.11 -8.83 12.79
N ARG A 94 8.12 -7.94 12.78
CA ARG A 94 9.53 -8.36 12.78
C ARG A 94 9.87 -9.25 13.98
N ARG A 95 9.39 -8.91 15.18
CA ARG A 95 9.60 -9.74 16.38
C ARG A 95 8.86 -11.07 16.29
N LEU A 96 7.61 -11.06 15.80
CA LEU A 96 6.80 -12.26 15.64
C LEU A 96 7.44 -13.23 14.64
N PHE A 97 7.86 -12.75 13.47
CA PHE A 97 8.49 -13.59 12.45
C PHE A 97 9.82 -14.17 12.93
N LEU A 98 10.67 -13.38 13.59
CA LEU A 98 11.91 -13.90 14.17
C LEU A 98 11.65 -14.96 15.25
N LYS A 99 10.60 -14.79 16.07
CA LYS A 99 10.21 -15.77 17.09
C LYS A 99 9.72 -17.08 16.46
N ILE A 100 8.92 -17.00 15.39
CA ILE A 100 8.42 -18.16 14.66
C ILE A 100 9.58 -18.91 13.99
N ILE A 101 10.45 -18.20 13.25
CA ILE A 101 11.62 -18.80 12.58
C ILE A 101 12.54 -19.50 13.60
N LYS A 102 12.80 -18.86 14.75
CA LYS A 102 13.59 -19.47 15.82
C LYS A 102 12.93 -20.73 16.38
N LYS A 103 11.61 -20.72 16.58
CA LYS A 103 10.87 -21.88 17.09
C LYS A 103 10.98 -23.07 16.13
N GLU A 104 10.77 -22.85 14.84
CA GLU A 104 10.87 -23.90 13.81
C GLU A 104 12.32 -24.40 13.63
N GLY A 105 13.32 -23.52 13.74
CA GLY A 105 14.74 -23.87 13.64
C GLY A 105 15.34 -24.60 14.86
N HIS A 106 14.58 -24.76 15.95
CA HIS A 106 14.98 -25.56 17.13
C HIS A 106 14.29 -26.94 17.17
N VAL A 107 13.58 -27.34 16.09
CA VAL A 107 12.92 -28.65 15.97
C VAL A 107 13.78 -29.66 15.17
N THR A 108 15.01 -29.30 14.80
CA THR A 108 16.01 -30.23 14.21
C THR A 108 17.21 -30.41 15.11
#